data_AF-A0A9E3L6D8-F1
#
_entry.id   AF-A0A9E3L6D8-F1
#
_cell.length_a   1.000
_cell.length_b   1.000
_cell.length_c   1.000
_cell.angle_alpha   90.00
_cell.angle_beta   90.00
_cell.angle_gamma   90.00
#
_symmetry.space_group_name_H-M   'P 1'
#
loop_
_entity.id
_entity.type
_entity.pdbx_description
1 polymer ?
#
loop_
_entity_poly.entity_id
_entity_poly.type
_entity_poly.pdbx_seq_one_letter_code
_entity_poly.pdbx_strand_id
1 'polypeptide(L)'
;MNRRKFLKAGILTIISGLLVTWIVPSFKQTIYKIIATDCAKIKVNRDHIDRFIQEAYQDKFWDRFNTQKKLIIVFFTYLSFTKSFMPYYNKYIMYRGQITGQFLLSTDFFINRMSVNETVEYIQFYNPYKQPCYNPFSNLFYPETA
;
A
#
# COMPACT_ATOMS: atom_id res chain seq x y z
N MET A 1 26.37 -26.01 29.37
CA MET A 1 25.29 -25.01 29.24
C MET A 1 24.14 -25.40 30.16
N ASN A 2 23.73 -24.56 31.13
CA ASN A 2 22.76 -24.97 32.16
C ASN A 2 21.33 -25.08 31.60
N ARG A 3 20.71 -26.26 31.73
CA ARG A 3 19.36 -26.59 31.22
C ARG A 3 18.28 -25.57 31.60
N ARG A 4 18.39 -24.95 32.78
CA ARG A 4 17.51 -23.88 33.27
C ARG A 4 17.68 -22.54 32.51
N LYS A 5 18.91 -22.21 32.07
CA LYS A 5 19.16 -21.01 31.25
C LYS A 5 18.63 -21.19 29.82
N PHE A 6 18.71 -22.41 29.28
CA PHE A 6 18.15 -22.76 27.97
C PHE A 6 16.61 -22.70 27.97
N LEU A 7 15.95 -23.27 28.99
CA LEU A 7 14.49 -23.17 29.15
C LEU A 7 14.00 -21.73 29.32
N LYS A 8 14.71 -20.92 30.12
CA LYS A 8 14.39 -19.49 30.27
C LYS A 8 14.56 -18.73 28.95
N ALA A 9 15.61 -19.02 28.18
CA ALA A 9 15.82 -18.41 26.86
C ALA A 9 14.72 -18.81 25.86
N GLY A 10 14.34 -20.09 25.81
CA GLY A 10 13.27 -20.58 24.93
C GLY A 10 11.89 -19.99 25.25
N ILE A 11 11.56 -19.83 26.53
CA ILE A 11 10.32 -19.18 26.95
C ILE A 11 10.35 -17.69 26.56
N LEU A 12 11.48 -17.01 26.75
CA LEU A 12 11.65 -15.61 26.35
C LEU A 12 11.49 -15.40 24.84
N THR A 13 11.98 -16.32 24.00
CA THR A 13 11.82 -16.21 22.53
C THR A 13 10.38 -16.44 22.09
N ILE A 14 9.63 -17.29 22.79
CA ILE A 14 8.20 -17.50 22.49
C ILE A 14 7.39 -16.27 22.90
N ILE A 15 7.63 -15.72 24.10
CA ILE A 15 6.93 -14.51 24.58
C ILE A 15 7.25 -13.32 23.68
N SER A 16 8.51 -13.13 23.28
CA SER A 16 8.88 -12.04 22.39
C SER A 16 8.25 -12.20 21.00
N GLY A 17 8.18 -13.43 20.46
CA GLY A 17 7.49 -13.72 19.20
C GLY A 17 5.99 -13.36 19.25
N LEU A 18 5.31 -13.73 20.34
CA LEU A 18 3.88 -13.42 20.52
C LEU A 18 3.62 -11.92 20.67
N LEU A 19 4.44 -11.21 21.44
CA LEU A 19 4.32 -9.76 21.59
C LEU A 19 4.51 -9.01 20.27
N VAL A 20 5.43 -9.47 19.42
CA VAL A 20 5.61 -8.89 18.07
C VAL A 20 4.34 -9.05 17.24
N THR A 21 3.67 -10.21 17.27
CA THR A 21 2.42 -10.39 16.51
C THR A 21 1.26 -9.52 17.02
N TRP A 22 1.27 -9.13 18.29
CA TRP A 22 0.23 -8.30 18.90
C TRP A 22 0.44 -6.80 18.65
N ILE A 23 1.70 -6.37 18.54
CA ILE A 23 2.05 -4.95 18.38
C ILE A 23 2.15 -4.55 16.90
N VAL A 24 2.46 -5.50 16.01
CA VAL A 24 2.63 -5.21 14.58
C VAL A 24 1.26 -4.89 13.96
N PRO A 25 1.08 -3.66 13.42
CA PRO A 25 -0.17 -3.27 12.80
C PRO A 25 -0.49 -4.15 11.60
N SER A 26 -1.79 -4.35 11.35
CA SER A 26 -2.22 -5.19 10.24
C SER A 26 -1.71 -4.64 8.90
N PHE A 27 -1.48 -5.55 7.94
CA PHE A 27 -1.06 -5.12 6.60
C PHE A 27 -2.08 -4.16 5.97
N LYS A 28 -3.38 -4.39 6.16
CA LYS A 28 -4.46 -3.49 5.72
C LYS A 28 -4.30 -2.06 6.28
N GLN A 29 -4.07 -1.91 7.60
CA GLN A 29 -3.83 -0.61 8.22
C GLN A 29 -2.55 0.06 7.68
N THR A 30 -1.53 -0.73 7.40
CA THR A 30 -0.29 -0.24 6.81
C THR A 30 -0.52 0.33 5.41
N ILE A 31 -1.27 -0.37 4.56
CA ILE A 31 -1.65 0.11 3.22
C ILE A 31 -2.45 1.40 3.31
N TYR A 32 -3.45 1.44 4.20
CA TYR A 32 -4.23 2.66 4.45
C TYR A 32 -3.32 3.84 4.82
N LYS A 33 -2.39 3.63 5.77
CA LYS A 33 -1.45 4.67 6.21
C LYS A 33 -0.53 5.13 5.08
N ILE A 34 -0.04 4.20 4.25
CA ILE A 34 0.79 4.52 3.08
C ILE A 34 0.01 5.44 2.13
N ILE A 35 -1.18 5.01 1.71
CA ILE A 35 -2.00 5.77 0.74
C ILE A 35 -2.39 7.13 1.32
N ALA A 36 -2.86 7.17 2.57
CA ALA A 36 -3.23 8.42 3.24
C ALA A 36 -2.03 9.39 3.39
N THR A 37 -0.82 8.88 3.57
CA THR A 37 0.39 9.70 3.68
C THR A 37 0.87 10.19 2.31
N ASP A 38 0.88 9.32 1.30
CA ASP A 38 1.35 9.65 -0.05
C ASP A 38 0.39 10.55 -0.80
N CYS A 39 -0.90 10.32 -0.62
CA CYS A 39 -1.97 11.13 -1.18
C CYS A 39 -2.35 12.29 -0.27
N ALA A 40 -1.58 12.64 0.77
CA ALA A 40 -1.95 13.70 1.72
C ALA A 40 -2.17 15.08 1.07
N LYS A 41 -1.55 15.32 -0.09
CA LYS A 41 -1.74 16.55 -0.88
C LYS A 41 -3.00 16.53 -1.75
N ILE A 42 -3.53 15.34 -2.02
CA ILE A 42 -4.66 15.10 -2.91
C ILE A 42 -5.90 14.88 -2.03
N LYS A 43 -7.04 15.44 -2.41
CA LYS A 43 -8.29 15.24 -1.66
C LYS A 43 -8.85 13.86 -1.95
N VAL A 44 -8.55 12.90 -1.08
CA VAL A 44 -9.02 11.51 -1.19
C VAL A 44 -9.95 11.19 -0.03
N ASN A 45 -11.17 10.72 -0.33
CA ASN A 45 -12.09 10.23 0.70
C ASN A 45 -11.58 8.89 1.28
N ARG A 46 -11.77 8.68 2.58
CA ARG A 46 -11.36 7.46 3.30
C ARG A 46 -12.07 6.22 2.75
N ASP A 47 -13.35 6.36 2.42
CA ASP A 47 -14.18 5.25 1.91
C ASP A 47 -13.61 4.68 0.60
N HIS A 48 -13.01 5.52 -0.24
CA HIS A 48 -12.34 5.10 -1.48
C HIS A 48 -11.11 4.23 -1.22
N ILE A 49 -10.33 4.56 -0.20
CA ILE A 49 -9.15 3.77 0.19
C ILE A 49 -9.61 2.40 0.70
N ASP A 50 -10.67 2.34 1.50
CA ASP A 50 -11.21 1.09 2.01
C ASP A 50 -11.77 0.19 0.90
N ARG A 51 -12.51 0.77 -0.05
CA ARG A 51 -12.98 0.06 -1.26
C ARG A 51 -11.81 -0.49 -2.06
N PHE A 52 -10.80 0.33 -2.34
CA PHE A 52 -9.58 -0.12 -3.03
C PHE A 52 -8.93 -1.31 -2.34
N ILE A 53 -8.74 -1.24 -1.02
CA ILE A 53 -8.09 -2.33 -0.28
C ILE A 53 -8.92 -3.61 -0.40
N GLN A 54 -10.25 -3.51 -0.26
CA GLN A 54 -11.16 -4.65 -0.36
C GLN A 54 -11.13 -5.30 -1.75
N GLU A 55 -11.28 -4.52 -2.82
CA GLU A 55 -11.23 -5.03 -4.18
C GLU A 55 -9.85 -5.61 -4.53
N ALA A 56 -8.76 -5.01 -4.04
CA ALA A 56 -7.41 -5.55 -4.21
C ALA A 56 -7.21 -6.92 -3.54
N TYR A 57 -7.92 -7.22 -2.45
CA TYR A 57 -7.96 -8.57 -1.86
C TYR A 57 -8.74 -9.56 -2.73
N GLN A 58 -9.87 -9.13 -3.29
CA GLN A 58 -10.68 -9.97 -4.19
C GLN A 58 -9.91 -10.34 -5.46
N ASP A 59 -9.18 -9.37 -6.03
CA ASP A 59 -8.35 -9.55 -7.22
C ASP A 59 -6.97 -10.17 -6.95
N LYS A 60 -6.72 -10.62 -5.71
CA LYS A 60 -5.46 -11.28 -5.29
C LYS A 60 -4.20 -10.45 -5.57
N PHE A 61 -4.33 -9.13 -5.69
CA PHE A 61 -3.20 -8.23 -5.95
C PHE A 61 -2.10 -8.39 -4.88
N TRP A 62 -2.53 -8.59 -3.63
CA TRP A 62 -1.62 -8.72 -2.49
C TRP A 62 -0.75 -9.98 -2.49
N ASP A 63 -1.04 -10.98 -3.34
CA ASP A 63 -0.27 -12.22 -3.43
C ASP A 63 1.14 -11.99 -4.01
N ARG A 64 1.33 -10.90 -4.75
CA ARG A 64 2.66 -10.47 -5.23
C ARG A 64 3.61 -10.05 -4.10
N PHE A 65 3.04 -9.71 -2.94
CA PHE A 65 3.76 -9.40 -1.71
C PHE A 65 3.76 -10.64 -0.80
N ASN A 66 4.85 -11.41 -0.87
CA ASN A 66 5.08 -12.49 0.09
C ASN A 66 5.18 -11.95 1.54
N THR A 67 5.13 -12.84 2.52
CA THR A 67 5.16 -12.47 3.95
C THR A 67 6.37 -11.60 4.31
N GLN A 68 7.54 -11.88 3.74
CA GLN A 68 8.75 -11.10 3.98
C GLN A 68 8.61 -9.66 3.45
N LYS A 69 8.09 -9.47 2.23
CA LYS A 69 7.81 -8.15 1.66
C LYS A 69 6.78 -7.40 2.50
N LYS A 70 5.72 -8.07 2.94
CA LYS A 70 4.70 -7.47 3.81
C LYS A 70 5.32 -6.96 5.12
N LEU A 71 6.18 -7.77 5.76
CA LEU A 71 6.90 -7.34 6.97
C LEU A 71 7.82 -6.16 6.73
N ILE A 72 8.57 -6.15 5.62
CA ILE A 72 9.40 -5.00 5.23
C ILE A 72 8.54 -3.73 5.10
N ILE A 73 7.41 -3.82 4.39
CA ILE A 73 6.49 -2.69 4.20
C ILE A 73 6.01 -2.17 5.56
N VAL A 74 5.48 -3.05 6.41
CA VAL A 74 5.00 -2.68 7.75
C VAL A 74 6.12 -2.04 8.59
N PHE A 75 7.29 -2.68 8.64
CA PHE A 75 8.42 -2.21 9.42
C PHE A 75 8.84 -0.78 9.03
N PHE A 76 9.06 -0.54 7.73
CA PHE A 76 9.52 0.77 7.24
C PHE A 76 8.44 1.86 7.26
N THR A 77 7.15 1.49 7.22
CA THR A 77 6.05 2.47 7.36
C THR A 77 5.97 3.04 8.78
N TYR A 78 6.31 2.25 9.81
CA TYR A 78 6.18 2.69 11.21
C TYR A 78 7.50 3.12 11.85
N LEU A 79 8.65 2.56 11.44
CA LEU A 79 9.96 3.06 11.88
C LEU A 79 10.45 4.24 11.01
N SER A 80 10.02 5.45 11.36
CA SER A 80 10.38 6.68 10.66
C SER A 80 11.84 7.13 10.87
N PHE A 81 12.47 6.74 11.97
CA PHE A 81 13.78 7.26 12.41
C PHE A 81 14.99 6.69 11.64
N THR A 82 14.85 5.56 10.94
CA THR A 82 16.00 4.81 10.36
C THR A 82 15.97 4.71 8.84
N LYS A 83 15.13 5.51 8.18
CA LYS A 83 14.81 5.41 6.75
C LYS A 83 16.04 5.49 5.83
N SER A 84 17.05 6.32 6.14
CA SER A 84 18.18 6.53 5.23
C SER A 84 19.38 5.61 5.46
N PHE A 85 19.45 4.89 6.59
CA PHE A 85 20.61 4.07 6.99
C PHE A 85 20.37 2.56 6.85
N MET A 86 19.10 2.14 6.82
CA MET A 86 18.75 0.72 6.79
C MET A 86 18.93 0.10 5.40
N PRO A 87 19.49 -1.11 5.31
CA PRO A 87 19.47 -1.87 4.05
C PRO A 87 18.02 -2.12 3.63
N TYR A 88 17.77 -2.26 2.32
CA TYR A 88 16.46 -2.51 1.72
C TYR A 88 15.47 -1.35 1.69
N TYR A 89 15.83 -0.13 2.14
CA TYR A 89 14.96 1.03 2.04
C TYR A 89 14.50 1.33 0.59
N ASN A 90 15.41 1.20 -0.39
CA ASN A 90 15.05 1.37 -1.80
C ASN A 90 13.99 0.37 -2.28
N LYS A 91 14.05 -0.88 -1.78
CA LYS A 91 13.00 -1.88 -2.07
C LYS A 91 11.66 -1.48 -1.43
N TYR A 92 11.69 -0.94 -0.22
CA TYR A 92 10.50 -0.40 0.42
C TYR A 92 9.88 0.75 -0.40
N ILE A 93 10.68 1.71 -0.87
CA ILE A 93 10.19 2.80 -1.74
C ILE A 93 9.52 2.22 -2.99
N MET A 94 10.13 1.23 -3.62
CA MET A 94 9.55 0.56 -4.79
C MET A 94 8.19 -0.09 -4.46
N TYR A 95 8.08 -0.83 -3.36
CA TYR A 95 6.80 -1.45 -2.96
C TYR A 95 5.74 -0.40 -2.61
N ARG A 96 6.13 0.66 -1.91
CA ARG A 96 5.26 1.80 -1.59
C ARG A 96 4.71 2.44 -2.88
N GLY A 97 5.59 2.69 -3.85
CA GLY A 97 5.23 3.24 -5.16
C GLY A 97 4.31 2.32 -5.97
N GLN A 98 4.48 1.00 -5.88
CA GLN A 98 3.57 0.05 -6.51
C GLN A 98 2.16 0.10 -5.89
N ILE A 99 2.08 0.24 -4.57
CA ILE A 99 0.79 0.34 -3.85
C ILE A 99 0.07 1.63 -4.23
N THR A 100 0.76 2.76 -4.14
CA THR A 100 0.16 4.07 -4.43
C THR A 100 -0.14 4.26 -5.89
N GLY A 101 0.76 3.83 -6.78
CA GLY A 101 0.53 3.86 -8.22
C GLY A 101 -0.70 3.02 -8.60
N GLN A 102 -0.83 1.82 -8.04
CA GLN A 102 -2.01 0.99 -8.25
C GLN A 102 -3.30 1.66 -7.75
N PHE A 103 -3.25 2.33 -6.60
CA PHE A 103 -4.38 3.10 -6.08
C PHE A 103 -4.76 4.24 -7.05
N LEU A 104 -3.81 5.08 -7.46
CA LEU A 104 -4.06 6.20 -8.37
C LEU A 104 -4.59 5.74 -9.73
N LEU A 105 -4.09 4.62 -10.27
CA LEU A 105 -4.61 4.03 -11.50
C LEU A 105 -6.04 3.50 -11.37
N SER A 106 -6.48 3.22 -10.14
CA SER A 106 -7.85 2.79 -9.82
C SER A 106 -8.81 3.97 -9.59
N THR A 107 -8.32 5.20 -9.73
CA THR A 107 -9.07 6.44 -9.51
C THR A 107 -9.16 7.27 -10.79
N ASP A 108 -9.97 8.32 -10.77
CA ASP A 108 -10.09 9.30 -11.85
C ASP A 108 -8.94 10.33 -11.90
N PHE A 109 -7.95 10.25 -11.00
CA PHE A 109 -6.87 11.23 -10.87
C PHE A 109 -6.17 11.58 -12.20
N PHE A 110 -5.87 10.57 -13.03
CA PHE A 110 -5.22 10.79 -14.32
C PHE A 110 -6.19 11.26 -15.41
N ILE A 111 -7.49 10.95 -15.27
CA ILE A 111 -8.54 11.43 -16.18
C ILE A 111 -8.77 12.93 -15.95
N ASN A 112 -8.77 13.36 -14.68
CA ASN A 112 -8.94 14.76 -14.27
C ASN A 112 -7.61 15.54 -14.26
N ARG A 113 -6.73 15.26 -15.23
CA ARG A 113 -5.48 16.01 -15.47
C ARG A 113 -4.54 16.13 -14.26
N MET A 114 -4.61 15.21 -13.30
CA MET A 114 -3.83 15.24 -12.05
C MET A 114 -4.06 16.52 -11.23
N SER A 115 -5.27 17.10 -11.32
CA SER A 115 -5.67 18.27 -10.55
C SER A 115 -5.62 17.96 -9.05
N VAL A 116 -4.87 18.75 -8.29
CA VAL A 116 -4.73 18.60 -6.83
C VAL A 116 -5.91 19.26 -6.08
N ASN A 117 -6.62 20.17 -6.75
CA ASN A 117 -7.71 20.93 -6.14
C ASN A 117 -9.02 20.14 -6.09
N GLU A 118 -9.19 19.20 -7.02
CA GLU A 118 -10.36 18.34 -7.15
C GLU A 118 -10.29 17.14 -6.19
N THR A 119 -11.47 16.66 -5.80
CA THR A 119 -11.58 15.42 -5.04
C THR A 119 -11.40 14.26 -6.00
N VAL A 120 -10.52 13.33 -5.64
CA VAL A 120 -10.26 12.14 -6.45
C VAL A 120 -11.28 11.07 -6.09
N GLU A 121 -12.00 10.62 -7.10
CA GLU A 121 -13.03 9.60 -6.99
C GLU A 121 -12.46 8.22 -7.35
N TYR A 122 -12.85 7.23 -6.56
CA TYR A 122 -12.51 5.83 -6.84
C TYR A 122 -13.47 5.22 -7.85
N ILE A 123 -12.92 4.73 -8.96
CA ILE A 123 -13.71 4.16 -10.04
C ILE A 123 -13.88 2.66 -9.79
N GLN A 124 -12.77 1.91 -9.87
CA GLN A 124 -12.73 0.46 -9.74
C GLN A 124 -11.27 0.01 -9.62
N PHE A 125 -11.03 -1.18 -9.07
CA PHE A 125 -9.68 -1.73 -9.03
C PHE A 125 -9.08 -1.90 -10.43
N TYR A 126 -7.91 -1.28 -10.65
CA TYR A 126 -7.22 -1.31 -11.93
C TYR A 126 -6.65 -2.71 -12.23
N ASN A 127 -7.21 -3.42 -13.20
CA ASN A 127 -6.67 -4.70 -13.65
C ASN A 127 -6.45 -4.68 -15.16
N PRO A 128 -5.19 -4.60 -15.65
CA PRO A 128 -4.92 -4.40 -17.08
C PRO A 128 -5.46 -5.54 -17.96
N TYR A 129 -5.64 -6.74 -17.40
CA TYR A 129 -6.16 -7.89 -18.14
C TYR A 129 -7.69 -7.93 -18.21
N LYS A 130 -8.39 -7.13 -17.40
CA LYS A 130 -9.85 -7.02 -17.39
C LYS A 130 -10.34 -5.69 -17.99
N GLN A 131 -9.44 -4.78 -18.34
CA GLN A 131 -9.82 -3.50 -18.88
C GLN A 131 -10.37 -3.66 -20.31
N PRO A 132 -11.41 -2.89 -20.67
CA PRO A 132 -11.79 -2.77 -22.07
C PRO A 132 -10.61 -2.16 -22.84
N CYS A 133 -10.29 -2.72 -24.02
CA CYS A 133 -9.27 -2.16 -24.89
C CYS A 133 -9.72 -0.77 -25.35
N TYR A 134 -9.09 0.28 -24.82
CA TYR A 134 -9.30 1.64 -25.29
C TYR A 134 -8.50 1.86 -26.57
N ASN A 135 -9.16 2.34 -27.62
CA ASN A 135 -8.46 2.81 -28.81
C ASN A 135 -7.80 4.16 -28.46
N PRO A 136 -6.46 4.29 -28.52
CA PRO A 136 -5.77 5.53 -28.18
C PRO A 136 -6.15 6.71 -29.09
N PHE A 137 -6.78 6.45 -30.24
CA PHE A 137 -7.26 7.46 -31.19
C PHE A 137 -8.77 7.72 -31.12
N SER A 138 -9.55 6.98 -30.30
CA SER A 138 -11.01 7.17 -30.24
C SER A 138 -11.47 8.24 -29.24
N ASN A 139 -10.57 8.73 -28.38
CA ASN A 139 -10.88 9.72 -27.36
C ASN A 139 -9.99 10.97 -27.55
N LEU A 140 -10.39 11.85 -28.48
CA LEU A 140 -10.13 13.29 -28.36
C LEU A 140 -11.02 13.83 -27.22
N PHE A 141 -10.88 13.30 -26.01
CA PHE A 141 -11.76 13.60 -24.88
C PHE A 141 -11.24 14.80 -24.09
N TYR A 142 -11.03 15.90 -24.79
CA TYR A 142 -10.94 17.21 -24.17
C TYR A 142 -11.79 18.14 -25.03
N PRO A 143 -13.08 18.38 -24.67
CA PRO A 143 -13.74 19.55 -25.21
C PRO A 143 -12.88 20.76 -24.86
N GLU A 144 -12.55 21.57 -25.87
CA GLU A 144 -11.96 22.88 -25.64
C GLU A 144 -12.93 23.65 -24.75
N THR A 145 -12.47 24.03 -23.56
CA THR A 145 -13.24 24.86 -22.64
C THR A 145 -13.58 26.17 -23.35
N ALA A 146 -14.87 26.39 -23.62
CA ALA A 146 -15.46 27.69 -23.91
C ALA A 146 -15.66 28.48 -22.61
#